data_AF-A0A327NT05-F1
#
_entry.id   AF-A0A327NT05-F1
#
_cell.length_a   1.000
_cell.length_b   1.000
_cell.length_c   1.000
_cell.angle_alpha   90.00
_cell.angle_beta   90.00
_cell.angle_gamma   90.00
#
_symmetry.space_group_name_H-M   'P 1'
#
loop_
_entity.id
_entity.type
_entity.pdbx_description
1 polymer ?
#
loop_
_entity_poly.entity_id
_entity_poly.type
_entity_poly.pdbx_seq_one_letter_code
_entity_poly.pdbx_strand_id
1 'polypeptide(L)'
;MNKLIHLLNLVVLVTLLLNSKPVQAHEKRNFYGNPLTLNGKPLNYSSFSLSSRGMLAVVDEDPESKEATKIPFRIYLKRAGAVVTPSVSDNTQPVYYDIDVSAVLALARPGDDLIIEPVRKTDLAAKRVIKLKPLNSCLPPNWLFFPINGIAPGC
;
A
#
# COMPACT_ATOMS: atom_id res chain seq x y z
N MET A 1 -0.21 9.47 -65.02
CA MET A 1 -1.08 9.27 -63.84
C MET A 1 -0.37 8.68 -62.62
N ASN A 2 0.65 7.82 -62.76
CA ASN A 2 1.28 7.14 -61.60
C ASN A 2 2.03 8.06 -60.61
N LYS A 3 2.65 9.16 -61.06
CA LYS A 3 3.42 10.06 -60.19
C LYS A 3 2.56 10.77 -59.13
N LEU A 4 1.32 11.11 -59.47
CA LEU A 4 0.39 11.79 -58.56
C LEU A 4 -0.10 10.84 -57.45
N ILE A 5 -0.31 9.56 -57.78
CA ILE A 5 -0.69 8.52 -56.83
C ILE A 5 0.43 8.24 -55.82
N HIS A 6 1.69 8.21 -56.27
CA HIS A 6 2.83 8.06 -55.38
C HIS A 6 3.02 9.23 -54.42
N LEU A 7 2.79 10.47 -54.89
CA LEU A 7 2.85 11.66 -54.03
C LEU A 7 1.74 11.66 -52.98
N LEU A 8 0.52 11.26 -53.35
CA LEU A 8 -0.61 11.12 -52.42
C LEU A 8 -0.33 10.07 -51.33
N ASN A 9 0.18 8.89 -51.72
CA ASN A 9 0.53 7.85 -50.76
C ASN A 9 1.64 8.28 -49.80
N LEU A 10 2.63 9.05 -50.29
CA LEU A 10 3.71 9.58 -49.46
C LEU A 10 3.17 10.59 -48.42
N VAL A 11 2.30 11.50 -48.83
CA VAL A 11 1.71 12.51 -47.93
C VAL A 11 0.82 11.86 -46.87
N VAL A 12 0.06 10.83 -47.23
CA VAL A 12 -0.75 10.05 -46.28
C VAL A 12 0.15 9.31 -45.28
N LEU A 13 1.26 8.71 -45.74
CA LEU A 13 2.18 8.01 -44.85
C LEU A 13 2.87 8.95 -43.86
N VAL A 14 3.30 10.13 -44.32
CA VAL A 14 3.98 11.13 -43.47
C VAL A 14 3.02 11.73 -42.45
N THR A 15 1.77 12.01 -42.82
CA THR A 15 0.77 12.51 -41.86
C THR A 15 0.37 11.47 -40.82
N LEU A 16 0.36 10.18 -41.16
CA LEU A 16 0.16 9.09 -40.20
C LEU A 16 1.33 8.97 -39.21
N LEU A 17 2.58 9.09 -39.69
CA LEU A 17 3.78 9.01 -38.85
C LEU A 17 3.95 10.21 -37.91
N LEU A 18 3.53 11.40 -38.31
CA LEU A 18 3.62 12.61 -37.48
C LEU A 18 2.53 12.70 -36.40
N ASN A 19 1.41 11.97 -36.57
CA ASN A 19 0.31 11.96 -35.60
C ASN A 19 0.40 10.80 -34.58
N SER A 20 1.41 9.93 -34.66
CA SER A 20 1.59 8.92 -33.63
C SER A 20 2.10 9.58 -32.35
N LYS A 21 1.23 9.73 -31.35
CA LYS A 21 1.64 10.11 -29.99
C LYS A 21 2.65 9.07 -29.50
N PRO A 22 3.75 9.46 -28.85
CA PRO A 22 4.62 8.49 -28.21
C PRO A 22 3.79 7.76 -27.16
N VAL A 23 3.61 6.45 -27.35
CA VAL A 23 3.12 5.57 -26.29
C VAL A 23 4.18 5.69 -25.19
N GLN A 24 3.86 6.44 -24.15
CA GLN A 24 4.64 6.40 -22.93
C GLN A 24 4.60 4.95 -22.47
N ALA A 25 5.72 4.25 -22.64
CA ALA A 25 5.93 2.96 -22.00
C ALA A 25 5.89 3.26 -20.50
N HIS A 26 4.71 3.12 -19.90
CA HIS A 26 4.58 3.11 -18.45
C HIS A 26 5.44 1.94 -18.02
N GLU A 27 6.57 2.24 -17.38
CA GLU A 27 7.45 1.25 -16.82
C GLU A 27 6.59 0.39 -15.91
N LYS A 28 6.25 -0.82 -16.38
CA LYS A 28 5.34 -1.73 -15.71
C LYS A 28 6.10 -2.20 -14.47
N ARG A 29 5.97 -1.47 -13.36
CA ARG A 29 6.51 -1.90 -12.08
C ARG A 29 5.90 -3.27 -11.84
N ASN A 30 6.72 -4.32 -11.88
CA ASN A 30 6.24 -5.66 -11.64
C ASN A 30 5.84 -5.74 -10.17
N PHE A 31 4.57 -5.48 -9.88
CA PHE A 31 3.99 -5.70 -8.56
C PHE A 31 3.95 -7.21 -8.33
N TYR A 32 5.04 -7.75 -7.80
CA TYR A 32 5.13 -9.15 -7.43
C TYR A 32 4.33 -9.36 -6.14
N GLY A 33 3.09 -9.78 -6.30
CA GLY A 33 2.12 -9.97 -5.22
C GLY A 33 1.18 -8.78 -5.06
N ASN A 34 -0.10 -9.10 -4.93
CA ASN A 34 -1.21 -8.18 -4.69
C ASN A 34 -0.81 -7.08 -3.68
N PRO A 35 -0.69 -5.82 -4.12
CA PRO A 35 -0.16 -4.77 -3.27
C PRO A 35 -1.13 -4.40 -2.16
N LEU A 36 -0.56 -4.17 -0.98
CA LEU A 36 -1.26 -3.49 0.10
C LEU A 36 -1.12 -1.99 -0.14
N THR A 37 -2.23 -1.27 -0.07
CA THR A 37 -2.29 0.17 -0.36
C THR A 37 -2.80 0.93 0.85
N LEU A 38 -2.36 2.19 0.97
CA LEU A 38 -2.89 3.16 1.91
C LEU A 38 -3.27 4.42 1.13
N ASN A 39 -4.55 4.80 1.20
CA ASN A 39 -5.12 5.92 0.43
C ASN A 39 -4.90 5.76 -1.09
N GLY A 40 -5.04 4.53 -1.60
CA GLY A 40 -4.90 4.21 -3.02
C GLY A 40 -3.46 4.18 -3.55
N LYS A 41 -2.46 4.40 -2.70
CA LYS A 41 -1.04 4.30 -3.08
C LYS A 41 -0.42 3.04 -2.49
N PRO A 42 0.57 2.42 -3.15
CA PRO A 42 1.34 1.33 -2.56
C PRO A 42 1.80 1.69 -1.14
N LEU A 43 1.60 0.78 -0.18
CA LEU A 43 1.96 1.02 1.20
C LEU A 43 3.48 1.19 1.33
N ASN A 44 3.90 2.32 1.89
CA ASN A 44 5.28 2.50 2.30
C ASN A 44 5.50 1.91 3.70
N TYR A 45 6.09 0.72 3.75
CA TYR A 45 6.37 0.01 5.00
C TYR A 45 7.38 0.71 5.91
N SER A 46 8.23 1.61 5.39
CA SER A 46 9.20 2.33 6.23
C SER A 46 8.55 3.46 7.03
N SER A 47 7.45 4.04 6.53
CA SER A 47 6.70 5.11 7.19
C SER A 47 5.42 4.63 7.90
N PHE A 48 4.98 3.40 7.65
CA PHE A 48 3.80 2.83 8.30
C PHE A 48 4.06 2.57 9.79
N SER A 49 3.19 3.05 10.66
CA SER A 49 3.35 3.00 12.12
C SER A 49 2.01 2.99 12.86
N LEU A 50 2.05 2.94 14.19
CA LEU A 50 0.87 3.01 15.06
C LEU A 50 0.02 4.28 14.87
N SER A 51 0.63 5.37 14.39
CA SER A 51 -0.07 6.63 14.10
C SER A 51 -0.59 6.72 12.68
N SER A 52 -0.38 5.71 11.84
CA SER A 52 -0.90 5.70 10.48
C SER A 52 -2.43 5.80 10.47
N ARG A 53 -2.93 6.53 9.47
CA ARG A 53 -4.35 6.82 9.24
C ARG A 53 -4.67 6.66 7.76
N GLY A 54 -5.93 6.34 7.47
CA GLY A 54 -6.43 6.30 6.10
C GLY A 54 -6.90 4.92 5.66
N MET A 55 -7.35 4.87 4.42
CA MET A 55 -8.02 3.70 3.86
C MET A 55 -7.00 2.67 3.41
N LEU A 56 -6.96 1.54 4.11
CA LEU A 56 -6.15 0.38 3.77
C LEU A 56 -6.94 -0.55 2.86
N ALA A 57 -6.34 -1.00 1.78
CA ALA A 57 -6.93 -1.99 0.88
C ALA A 57 -5.86 -2.92 0.31
N VAL A 58 -6.23 -4.17 0.06
CA VAL A 58 -5.45 -5.09 -0.77
C VAL A 58 -6.03 -5.02 -2.18
N VAL A 59 -5.19 -4.82 -3.19
CA VAL A 59 -5.64 -4.79 -4.59
C VAL A 59 -5.02 -5.93 -5.39
N ASP A 60 -5.75 -6.39 -6.38
CA ASP A 60 -5.22 -7.18 -7.48
C ASP A 60 -4.64 -6.23 -8.52
N GLU A 61 -3.46 -6.58 -9.03
CA GLU A 61 -2.72 -5.81 -10.04
C GLU A 61 -2.13 -4.46 -9.57
N ASP A 62 -1.84 -3.58 -10.53
CA ASP A 62 -1.23 -2.26 -10.32
C ASP A 62 -2.23 -1.32 -9.63
N PRO A 63 -1.93 -0.81 -8.43
CA PRO A 63 -2.84 0.07 -7.69
C PRO A 63 -3.07 1.43 -8.37
N GLU A 64 -2.22 1.84 -9.31
CA GLU A 64 -2.40 3.06 -10.10
C GLU A 64 -3.23 2.81 -11.37
N SER A 65 -3.50 1.54 -11.71
CA SER A 65 -4.39 1.17 -12.82
C SER A 65 -5.85 1.36 -12.46
N LYS A 66 -6.67 1.72 -13.46
CA LYS A 66 -8.14 1.74 -13.33
C LYS A 66 -8.76 0.35 -13.24
N GLU A 67 -7.99 -0.67 -13.62
CA GLU A 67 -8.41 -2.08 -13.62
C GLU A 67 -8.16 -2.76 -12.27
N ALA A 68 -7.48 -2.07 -11.33
CA ALA A 68 -7.18 -2.60 -10.00
C ALA A 68 -8.47 -2.97 -9.25
N THR A 69 -8.60 -4.25 -8.90
CA THR A 69 -9.76 -4.74 -8.15
C THR A 69 -9.42 -4.92 -6.69
N LYS A 70 -10.33 -4.55 -5.77
CA LYS A 70 -10.12 -4.74 -4.34
C LYS A 70 -10.33 -6.20 -3.96
N ILE A 71 -9.42 -6.74 -3.16
CA ILE A 71 -9.50 -8.09 -2.62
C ILE A 71 -10.18 -8.03 -1.24
N PRO A 72 -11.18 -8.87 -0.96
CA PRO A 72 -11.78 -8.92 0.37
C PRO A 72 -10.82 -9.57 1.37
N PHE A 73 -10.61 -8.92 2.52
CA PHE A 73 -9.70 -9.37 3.57
C PHE A 73 -10.29 -9.18 4.97
N ARG A 74 -9.70 -9.90 5.93
CA ARG A 74 -9.84 -9.69 7.38
C ARG A 74 -8.60 -8.97 7.89
N ILE A 75 -8.79 -8.13 8.90
CA ILE A 75 -7.71 -7.40 9.55
C ILE A 75 -7.83 -7.55 11.06
N TYR A 76 -6.73 -7.92 11.72
CA TYR A 76 -6.72 -8.17 13.15
C TYR A 76 -5.31 -8.03 13.74
N LEU A 77 -5.26 -7.83 15.06
CA LEU A 77 -4.01 -7.71 15.81
C LEU A 77 -3.68 -9.02 16.51
N LYS A 78 -2.40 -9.39 16.49
CA LYS A 78 -1.85 -10.45 17.33
C LYS A 78 -0.82 -9.90 18.30
N ARG A 79 -0.91 -10.30 19.57
CA ARG A 79 0.07 -10.01 20.62
C ARG A 79 0.58 -11.32 21.19
N ALA A 80 1.90 -11.51 21.11
CA ALA A 80 2.53 -12.77 21.54
C ALA A 80 1.85 -14.03 20.95
N GLY A 81 1.43 -13.95 19.67
CA GLY A 81 0.77 -15.04 18.94
C GLY A 81 -0.76 -15.15 19.12
N ALA A 82 -1.34 -14.51 20.13
CA ALA A 82 -2.79 -14.52 20.38
C ALA A 82 -3.51 -13.34 19.73
N VAL A 83 -4.72 -13.55 19.20
CA VAL A 83 -5.54 -12.47 18.62
C VAL A 83 -6.04 -11.56 19.76
N VAL A 84 -5.83 -10.25 19.64
CA VAL A 84 -6.20 -9.26 20.68
C VAL A 84 -7.26 -8.26 20.24
N THR A 85 -7.55 -8.18 18.95
CA THR A 85 -8.76 -7.49 18.48
C THR A 85 -9.99 -8.26 18.95
N PRO A 86 -11.04 -7.58 19.44
CA PRO A 86 -12.29 -8.23 19.83
C PRO A 86 -12.96 -8.80 18.58
N SER A 87 -12.62 -10.03 18.24
CA SER A 87 -13.37 -10.84 17.30
C SER A 87 -14.20 -11.83 18.10
N VAL A 88 -15.52 -11.66 18.04
CA VAL A 88 -16.46 -12.77 18.23
C VAL A 88 -15.94 -13.88 17.31
N SER A 89 -15.63 -15.08 17.84
CA SER A 89 -15.25 -16.37 17.22
C SER A 89 -14.52 -16.43 15.85
N ASP A 90 -13.77 -17.50 15.60
CA ASP A 90 -12.91 -17.68 14.41
C ASP A 90 -13.59 -17.51 13.02
N ASN A 91 -14.93 -17.45 12.93
CA ASN A 91 -15.68 -17.22 11.70
C ASN A 91 -16.46 -15.89 11.61
N THR A 92 -16.46 -15.06 12.65
CA THR A 92 -17.30 -13.85 12.74
C THR A 92 -16.52 -12.54 12.58
N GLN A 93 -15.25 -12.62 12.19
CA GLN A 93 -14.49 -11.42 11.84
C GLN A 93 -15.09 -10.73 10.61
N PRO A 94 -15.33 -9.41 10.67
CA PRO A 94 -15.83 -8.66 9.54
C PRO A 94 -14.85 -8.73 8.36
N VAL A 95 -15.43 -8.80 7.16
CA VAL A 95 -14.69 -8.82 5.89
C VAL A 95 -14.77 -7.43 5.26
N TYR A 96 -13.62 -6.92 4.85
CA TYR A 96 -13.47 -5.58 4.31
C TYR A 96 -12.91 -5.63 2.89
N TYR A 97 -13.35 -4.73 2.03
CA TYR A 97 -12.65 -4.40 0.79
C TYR A 97 -11.71 -3.20 0.99
N ASP A 98 -12.09 -2.32 1.92
CA ASP A 98 -11.28 -1.23 2.44
C ASP A 98 -11.69 -0.94 3.89
N ILE A 99 -10.79 -0.35 4.66
CA ILE A 99 -11.05 0.03 6.05
C ILE A 99 -10.15 1.21 6.44
N ASP A 100 -10.66 2.13 7.25
CA ASP A 100 -9.76 3.07 7.93
C ASP A 100 -8.92 2.31 8.95
N VAL A 101 -7.62 2.20 8.67
CA VAL A 101 -6.66 1.45 9.49
C VAL A 101 -6.55 2.02 10.91
N SER A 102 -6.92 3.28 11.10
CA SER A 102 -6.90 3.96 12.39
C SER A 102 -7.75 3.24 13.44
N ALA A 103 -8.90 2.70 13.05
CA ALA A 103 -9.83 2.01 13.93
C ALA A 103 -9.23 0.72 14.51
N VAL A 104 -8.42 0.02 13.71
CA VAL A 104 -7.71 -1.18 14.14
C VAL A 104 -6.49 -0.80 14.98
N LEU A 105 -5.71 0.18 14.53
CA LEU A 105 -4.49 0.62 15.22
C LEU A 105 -4.76 1.30 16.57
N ALA A 106 -5.98 1.81 16.81
CA ALA A 106 -6.38 2.38 18.10
C ALA A 106 -6.26 1.38 19.26
N LEU A 107 -6.33 0.07 18.98
CA LEU A 107 -6.18 -1.00 19.97
C LEU A 107 -4.76 -1.60 20.01
N ALA A 108 -3.90 -1.19 19.10
CA ALA A 108 -2.57 -1.76 18.92
C ALA A 108 -1.57 -1.24 19.96
N ARG A 109 -0.58 -2.09 20.26
CA ARG A 109 0.60 -1.75 21.07
C ARG A 109 1.88 -1.96 20.27
N PRO A 110 2.96 -1.27 20.64
CA PRO A 110 4.29 -1.60 20.12
C PRO A 110 4.60 -3.08 20.33
N GLY A 111 5.10 -3.74 19.27
CA GLY A 111 5.40 -5.16 19.26
C GLY A 111 4.26 -6.08 18.83
N ASP A 112 3.03 -5.58 18.67
CA ASP A 112 1.94 -6.34 18.07
C ASP A 112 2.20 -6.61 16.58
N ASP A 113 1.59 -7.68 16.08
CA ASP A 113 1.56 -7.99 14.65
C ASP A 113 0.19 -7.58 14.10
N LEU A 114 0.17 -6.70 13.09
CA LEU A 114 -1.02 -6.42 12.30
C LEU A 114 -1.11 -7.45 11.17
N ILE A 115 -2.18 -8.25 11.18
CA ILE A 115 -2.43 -9.28 10.20
C ILE A 115 -3.47 -8.79 9.20
N ILE A 116 -3.15 -8.87 7.91
CA ILE A 116 -4.08 -8.69 6.81
C ILE A 116 -4.20 -10.03 6.08
N GLU A 117 -5.38 -10.63 6.12
CA GLU A 117 -5.61 -11.99 5.63
C GLU A 117 -6.76 -12.01 4.60
N PRO A 118 -6.46 -12.26 3.32
CA PRO A 118 -7.46 -12.42 2.28
C PRO A 118 -8.46 -13.55 2.58
N VAL A 119 -9.72 -13.35 2.21
CA VAL A 119 -10.78 -14.33 2.44
C VAL A 119 -10.83 -15.39 1.33
N ARG A 120 -10.53 -14.99 0.09
CA ARG A 120 -10.54 -15.90 -1.07
C ARG A 120 -9.29 -16.78 -1.05
N LYS A 121 -9.48 -18.09 -1.28
CA LYS A 121 -8.37 -19.07 -1.30
C LYS A 121 -7.30 -18.75 -2.35
N THR A 122 -7.72 -18.22 -3.50
CA THR A 122 -6.83 -17.81 -4.60
C THR A 122 -5.87 -16.70 -4.19
N ASP A 123 -6.27 -15.88 -3.22
CA ASP A 123 -5.56 -14.66 -2.85
C ASP A 123 -4.74 -14.84 -1.58
N LEU A 124 -4.69 -16.04 -0.98
CA LEU A 124 -4.02 -16.28 0.30
C LEU A 124 -2.53 -15.89 0.28
N ALA A 125 -1.88 -15.92 -0.89
CA ALA A 125 -0.51 -15.43 -1.08
C ALA A 125 -0.36 -13.92 -0.79
N ALA A 126 -1.46 -13.16 -0.84
CA ALA A 126 -1.52 -11.74 -0.49
C ALA A 126 -1.60 -11.48 1.03
N LYS A 127 -1.56 -12.52 1.87
CA LYS A 127 -1.48 -12.36 3.33
C LYS A 127 -0.27 -11.52 3.73
N ARG A 128 -0.47 -10.58 4.65
CA ARG A 128 0.60 -9.73 5.21
C ARG A 128 0.59 -9.79 6.73
N VAL A 129 1.79 -9.74 7.27
CA VAL A 129 2.05 -9.62 8.70
C VAL A 129 2.99 -8.44 8.87
N ILE A 130 2.50 -7.38 9.51
CA ILE A 130 3.27 -6.15 9.72
C ILE A 130 3.58 -6.03 11.20
N LYS A 131 4.87 -6.05 11.55
CA LYS A 131 5.33 -5.82 12.92
C LYS A 131 5.16 -4.34 13.26
N LEU A 132 4.31 -4.03 14.23
CA LEU A 132 4.07 -2.65 14.66
C LEU A 132 5.21 -2.19 15.55
N LYS A 133 6.03 -1.30 15.01
CA LYS A 133 7.13 -0.68 15.76
C LYS A 133 6.57 0.38 16.71
N PRO A 134 7.29 0.69 17.81
CA PRO A 134 7.03 1.90 18.54
C PRO A 134 6.97 3.08 17.58
N LEU A 135 6.12 4.07 17.86
CA LEU A 135 6.34 5.38 17.28
C LEU A 135 7.79 5.74 17.58
N ASN A 136 8.56 6.12 16.57
CA ASN A 136 9.91 6.62 16.79
C ASN A 136 9.76 7.73 17.82
N SER A 137 10.10 7.41 19.06
CA SER A 137 10.03 8.33 20.17
C SER A 137 11.26 9.21 20.01
N CYS A 138 11.27 10.05 18.97
CA CYS A 138 11.76 11.40 19.16
C CYS A 138 10.78 12.06 20.14
N LEU A 139 10.78 11.57 21.39
CA LEU A 139 10.53 12.45 22.50
C LEU A 139 11.53 13.57 22.28
N PRO A 140 11.10 14.84 22.19
CA PRO A 140 12.07 15.92 22.19
C PRO A 140 13.03 15.65 23.34
N PRO A 141 14.36 15.77 23.14
CA PRO A 141 15.29 15.73 24.24
C PRO A 141 14.71 16.67 25.28
N ASN A 142 14.48 16.13 26.46
CA ASN A 142 13.63 16.68 27.49
C ASN A 142 14.09 18.11 27.82
N TRP A 143 13.62 19.15 27.11
CA TRP A 143 14.02 20.54 27.40
C TRP A 143 13.42 21.02 28.73
N LEU A 144 12.62 20.16 29.40
CA LEU A 144 12.22 20.31 30.79
C LEU A 144 13.20 19.65 31.78
N PHE A 145 14.27 18.99 31.31
CA PHE A 145 15.34 18.42 32.12
C PHE A 145 16.69 18.62 31.43
N PHE A 146 17.40 19.69 31.80
CA PHE A 146 18.76 19.96 31.36
C PHE A 146 19.70 18.77 31.63
N PRO A 147 20.46 18.26 30.65
CA PRO A 147 21.52 17.29 30.91
C PRO A 147 22.71 17.99 31.56
N ILE A 148 23.13 17.53 32.74
CA ILE A 148 24.25 18.11 33.50
C ILE A 148 25.60 17.91 32.77
N ASN A 149 25.70 17.07 31.73
CA ASN A 149 27.00 16.68 31.14
C ASN A 149 27.05 16.62 29.60
N GLY A 150 26.25 17.39 28.86
CA GLY A 150 26.53 17.73 27.46
C GLY A 150 26.57 16.60 26.41
N ILE A 151 26.20 15.36 26.77
CA ILE A 151 26.09 14.25 25.79
C ILE A 151 24.64 14.15 25.37
N ALA A 152 24.34 14.53 24.13
CA ALA A 152 23.06 14.27 23.50
C ALA A 152 22.93 12.76 23.22
N PRO A 153 21.86 12.08 23.64
CA PRO A 153 21.56 10.77 23.08
C PRO A 153 21.19 10.94 21.61
N GLY A 154 21.97 10.35 20.73
CA GLY A 154 21.62 10.19 19.32
C GLY A 154 20.41 9.28 19.16
N CYS A 155 19.66 9.47 18.08
CA CYS A 155 18.72 8.49 17.57
C CYS A 155 19.48 7.27 17.01
#